data_AF-A0A0N4ZY79-F1
#
_entry.id   AF-A0A0N4ZY79-F1
#
_cell.length_a   1.000
_cell.length_b   1.000
_cell.length_c   1.000
_cell.angle_alpha   90.00
_cell.angle_beta   90.00
_cell.angle_gamma   90.00
#
_symmetry.space_group_name_H-M   'P 1'
#
loop_
_entity.id
_entity.type
_entity.pdbx_description
1 polymer ?
#
loop_
_entity_poly.entity_id
_entity_poly.type
_entity_poly.pdbx_seq_one_letter_code
_entity_poly.pdbx_strand_id
1 'polypeptide(L)'
;MSRPGVWKTVWKNMLASISRGQKREYIAEDNFGNKYYVIKEGKHAKSRGFETPEKGPIVEPSVEWASWLKGTRRFPPSEKELMLNRIKEQAQSQRNNELEKHMPQVGTNDGNIKKNNDKNFPVYNDMEVTPGYNPNKK
;
A
#
# COMPACT_ATOMS: atom_id res chain seq x y z
N MET A 1 26.02 52.34 9.73
CA MET A 1 25.62 50.97 10.12
C MET A 1 26.65 49.99 9.53
N SER A 2 27.42 49.29 10.38
CA SER A 2 28.43 48.31 9.95
C SER A 2 27.74 47.03 9.46
N ARG A 3 28.17 46.49 8.31
CA ARG A 3 27.63 45.23 7.75
C ARG A 3 28.07 44.06 8.64
N PRO A 4 27.15 43.19 9.09
CA PRO A 4 27.53 42.03 9.88
C PRO A 4 28.50 41.15 9.08
N GLY A 5 29.60 40.74 9.73
CA GLY A 5 30.64 39.94 9.09
C GLY A 5 30.09 38.64 8.49
N VAL A 6 30.70 38.20 7.38
CA VAL A 6 30.28 37.01 6.62
C VAL A 6 30.13 35.78 7.53
N TRP A 7 31.10 35.55 8.41
CA TRP A 7 31.09 34.46 9.39
C TRP A 7 29.93 34.53 10.39
N LYS A 8 29.56 35.73 10.84
CA LYS A 8 28.41 35.92 11.75
C LYS A 8 27.10 35.58 11.05
N THR A 9 26.99 35.89 9.77
CA THR A 9 25.81 35.56 8.95
C THR A 9 25.71 34.06 8.72
N VAL A 10 26.82 33.39 8.42
CA VAL A 10 26.86 31.92 8.26
C VAL A 10 26.47 31.23 9.57
N TRP A 11 27.05 31.64 10.70
CA TRP A 11 26.75 31.03 12.01
C TRP A 11 25.28 31.23 12.41
N LYS A 12 24.73 32.42 12.18
CA LYS A 12 23.31 32.71 12.40
C LYS A 12 22.41 31.83 11.54
N ASN A 13 22.75 31.65 10.26
CA ASN A 13 21.97 30.80 9.37
C ASN A 13 22.02 29.32 9.77
N MET A 14 23.18 28.85 10.25
CA MET A 14 23.38 27.47 10.71
C MET A 14 22.62 27.17 12.01
N LEU A 15 22.69 28.06 13.00
CA LEU A 15 21.89 27.94 14.23
C LEU A 15 20.39 28.02 13.91
N ALA A 16 20.00 28.91 13.01
CA ALA A 16 18.62 29.03 12.58
C ALA A 16 18.12 27.84 11.74
N SER A 17 19.00 27.06 11.10
CA SER A 17 18.59 25.82 10.42
C SER A 17 18.39 24.67 11.40
N ILE A 18 19.19 24.61 12.47
CA ILE A 18 19.04 23.59 13.54
C ILE A 18 17.77 23.85 14.37
N SER A 19 17.47 25.11 14.68
CA SER A 19 16.31 25.45 15.52
C SER A 19 14.97 25.47 14.76
N ARG A 20 14.98 25.38 13.42
CA ARG A 20 13.77 25.36 12.61
C ARG A 20 13.15 23.97 12.64
N GLY A 21 12.36 23.70 13.68
CA GLY A 21 11.50 22.53 13.72
C GLY A 21 10.57 22.45 12.50
N GLN A 22 10.28 21.23 12.06
CA GLN A 22 9.30 20.99 11.00
C GLN A 22 7.93 21.48 11.45
N LYS A 23 7.31 22.38 10.67
CA LYS A 23 5.93 22.81 10.92
C LYS A 23 4.97 21.72 10.46
N ARG A 24 4.36 21.02 11.40
CA ARG A 24 3.34 19.98 11.18
C ARG A 24 1.96 20.62 11.28
N GLU A 25 1.13 20.42 10.26
CA GLU A 25 -0.27 20.83 10.23
C GLU A 25 -1.13 19.59 10.43
N TYR A 26 -1.92 19.55 11.51
CA TYR A 26 -2.84 18.46 11.80
C TYR A 26 -3.99 18.44 10.80
N ILE A 27 -4.35 17.24 10.32
CA ILE A 27 -5.41 17.05 9.35
C ILE A 27 -6.56 16.25 9.95
N ALA A 28 -6.27 15.05 10.45
CA ALA A 28 -7.29 14.13 10.90
C ALA A 28 -6.72 13.03 11.79
N GLU A 29 -7.63 12.29 12.41
CA GLU A 29 -7.35 11.12 13.23
C GLU A 29 -8.19 9.95 12.72
N ASP A 30 -7.61 8.76 12.61
CA ASP A 30 -8.31 7.54 12.22
C ASP A 30 -9.14 6.96 13.38
N ASN A 31 -10.01 5.99 13.09
CA ASN A 31 -10.67 5.17 14.11
C ASN A 31 -9.67 4.44 15.04
N PHE A 32 -8.43 4.24 14.60
CA PHE A 32 -7.35 3.61 15.36
C PHE A 32 -6.53 4.59 16.22
N GLY A 33 -6.88 5.88 16.22
CA GLY A 33 -6.12 6.91 16.95
C GLY A 33 -4.82 7.35 16.28
N ASN A 34 -4.61 6.95 15.02
CA ASN A 34 -3.48 7.40 14.21
C ASN A 34 -3.72 8.86 13.77
N LYS A 35 -2.79 9.77 14.08
CA LYS A 35 -2.89 11.20 13.74
C LYS A 35 -2.11 11.51 12.48
N TYR A 36 -2.75 12.19 11.54
CA TYR A 36 -2.18 12.51 10.24
C TYR A 36 -1.83 14.00 10.12
N TYR A 37 -0.66 14.27 9.53
CA TYR A 37 -0.12 15.60 9.40
C TYR A 37 0.42 15.89 7.99
N VAL A 38 0.34 17.16 7.59
CA VAL A 38 1.13 17.70 6.48
C VAL A 38 2.33 18.46 7.03
N ILE A 39 3.50 18.05 6.58
CA ILE A 39 4.78 18.65 6.93
C ILE A 39 5.12 19.67 5.84
N LYS A 40 5.18 20.96 6.21
CA LYS A 40 5.57 22.03 5.30
C LYS A 40 7.08 22.08 5.20
N GLU A 41 7.64 21.46 4.16
CA GLU A 41 9.07 21.52 3.85
C GLU A 41 9.34 22.67 2.88
N GLY A 42 9.71 23.83 3.44
CA GLY A 42 10.00 25.02 2.64
C GLY A 42 8.77 25.58 1.90
N LYS A 43 8.99 26.21 0.74
CA LYS A 43 7.93 26.91 -0.02
C LYS A 43 7.08 25.99 -0.90
N HIS A 44 7.61 24.85 -1.34
CA HIS A 44 7.00 24.04 -2.40
C HIS A 44 6.82 22.56 -2.04
N ALA A 45 7.62 21.99 -1.15
CA ALA A 45 7.47 20.58 -0.77
C ALA A 45 6.50 20.42 0.41
N LYS A 46 5.49 19.58 0.21
CA LYS A 46 4.56 19.15 1.27
C LYS A 46 4.77 17.65 1.46
N SER A 47 5.52 17.29 2.48
CA SER A 47 5.63 15.89 2.90
C SER A 47 4.40 15.53 3.76
N ARG A 48 4.04 14.25 3.80
CA ARG A 48 2.90 13.73 4.55
C ARG A 48 3.42 12.70 5.55
N GLY A 49 2.92 12.75 6.78
CA GLY A 49 3.34 11.85 7.83
C GLY A 49 2.19 11.50 8.75
N PHE A 50 2.39 10.46 9.56
CA PHE A 50 1.47 10.09 10.60
C PHE A 50 2.24 9.78 11.89
N GLU A 51 1.55 9.92 13.02
CA GLU A 51 2.02 9.48 14.32
C GLU A 51 1.06 8.43 14.85
N THR A 52 1.62 7.36 15.40
CA THR A 52 0.86 6.34 16.11
C THR A 52 0.41 6.90 17.47
N PRO A 53 -0.70 6.37 18.04
CA PRO A 53 -1.14 6.77 19.37
C PRO A 53 -0.04 6.53 20.41
N GLU A 54 0.09 7.43 21.40
CA GLU A 54 1.13 7.36 22.45
C GLU A 54 1.01 6.09 23.32
N LYS A 55 -0.19 5.51 23.39
CA LYS A 55 -0.50 4.31 24.16
C LYS A 55 -1.32 3.37 23.27
N GLY A 56 -0.73 2.24 22.90
CA GLY A 56 -1.44 1.19 22.15
C GLY A 56 -0.53 0.36 21.25
N PRO A 57 -1.08 -0.68 20.62
CA PRO A 57 -0.39 -1.40 19.56
C PRO A 57 -0.12 -0.46 18.38
N ILE A 58 1.04 -0.62 17.74
CA ILE A 58 1.36 0.07 16.49
C ILE A 58 0.46 -0.55 15.41
N VAL A 59 -0.59 0.19 15.03
CA VAL A 59 -1.52 -0.22 13.98
C VAL A 59 -1.15 0.51 12.69
N GLU A 60 -0.95 -0.27 11.62
CA GLU A 60 -0.72 0.29 10.30
C GLU A 60 -1.92 1.15 9.85
N PRO A 61 -1.67 2.26 9.14
CA PRO A 61 -2.75 3.09 8.62
C PRO A 61 -3.63 2.28 7.64
N SER A 62 -4.93 2.59 7.59
CA SER A 62 -5.82 1.98 6.61
C SER A 62 -5.33 2.24 5.17
N VAL A 63 -5.77 1.41 4.22
CA VAL A 63 -5.33 1.48 2.81
C VAL A 63 -5.54 2.88 2.21
N GLU A 64 -6.63 3.56 2.61
CA GLU A 64 -6.95 4.90 2.14
C GLU A 64 -5.98 5.96 2.66
N TRP A 65 -5.66 5.87 3.96
CA TRP A 65 -4.67 6.72 4.58
C TRP A 65 -3.26 6.44 4.07
N ALA A 66 -2.91 5.17 3.83
CA ALA A 66 -1.64 4.79 3.22
C ALA A 66 -1.49 5.35 1.80
N SER A 67 -2.57 5.33 1.00
CA SER A 67 -2.59 5.89 -0.35
C SER A 67 -2.38 7.41 -0.34
N TRP A 68 -3.01 8.09 0.62
CA TRP A 68 -2.78 9.52 0.82
C TRP A 68 -1.37 9.82 1.33
N LEU A 69 -0.83 9.08 2.31
CA LEU A 69 0.55 9.25 2.77
C LEU A 69 1.58 9.09 1.65
N LYS A 70 1.38 8.10 0.76
CA LYS A 70 2.25 7.84 -0.41
C LYS A 70 2.21 8.92 -1.49
N GLY A 71 1.30 9.88 -1.43
CA GLY A 71 1.19 10.90 -2.49
C GLY A 71 0.22 10.56 -3.62
N THR A 72 -0.25 9.31 -3.70
CA THR A 72 -1.12 8.86 -4.81
C THR A 72 -2.46 9.59 -4.85
N ARG A 73 -3.01 9.93 -3.68
CA ARG A 73 -4.23 10.74 -3.56
C ARG A 73 -3.91 12.19 -3.23
N ARG A 74 -4.63 13.14 -3.84
CA ARG A 74 -4.42 14.58 -3.55
C ARG A 74 -5.03 15.00 -2.21
N PHE A 75 -6.25 14.53 -1.94
CA PHE A 75 -7.05 14.87 -0.77
C PHE A 75 -7.02 13.72 0.25
N PRO A 76 -7.08 14.01 1.56
CA PRO A 76 -7.25 12.98 2.57
C PRO A 76 -8.59 12.25 2.37
N PRO A 77 -8.71 10.98 2.78
CA PRO A 77 -9.97 10.25 2.70
C PRO A 77 -11.04 10.94 3.54
N SER A 78 -12.29 10.85 3.07
CA SER A 78 -13.44 11.41 3.80
C SER A 78 -14.09 10.38 4.71
N GLU A 79 -14.73 10.83 5.79
CA GLU A 79 -15.43 9.93 6.73
C GLU A 79 -16.51 9.09 6.03
N LYS A 80 -17.24 9.70 5.10
CA LYS A 80 -18.28 9.02 4.31
C LYS A 80 -17.68 7.92 3.43
N GLU A 81 -16.53 8.17 2.82
CA GLU A 81 -15.82 7.19 1.99
C GLU A 81 -15.33 6.02 2.83
N LEU A 82 -14.71 6.30 3.99
CA LEU A 82 -14.26 5.29 4.94
C LEU A 82 -15.41 4.39 5.41
N MET A 83 -16.56 4.99 5.76
CA MET A 83 -17.75 4.24 6.15
C MET A 83 -18.26 3.34 5.02
N LEU A 84 -18.37 3.87 3.79
CA LEU A 84 -18.85 3.10 2.64
C LEU A 84 -17.90 1.93 2.31
N ASN A 85 -16.60 2.13 2.42
CA ASN A 85 -15.63 1.07 2.16
C ASN A 85 -15.66 -0.01 3.24
N ARG A 86 -15.85 0.36 4.51
CA ARG A 86 -16.07 -0.61 5.60
C ARG A 86 -17.31 -1.49 5.34
N ILE A 87 -18.41 -0.89 4.88
CA ILE A 87 -19.62 -1.64 4.53
C ILE A 87 -19.35 -2.61 3.36
N LYS A 88 -18.61 -2.18 2.34
CA LYS A 88 -18.23 -3.02 1.21
C LYS A 88 -17.33 -4.19 1.64
N GLU A 89 -16.35 -3.93 2.50
CA GLU A 89 -15.45 -4.96 3.04
C GLU A 89 -16.24 -6.03 3.82
N GLN A 90 -17.18 -5.60 4.66
CA GLN A 90 -18.06 -6.52 5.41
C GLN A 90 -18.92 -7.38 4.48
N ALA A 91 -19.57 -6.76 3.49
CA ALA A 91 -20.41 -7.46 2.52
C ALA A 91 -19.58 -8.44 1.66
N GLN A 92 -18.37 -8.05 1.25
CA GLN A 92 -17.46 -8.92 0.50
C GLN A 92 -17.00 -10.11 1.34
N SER A 93 -16.71 -9.90 2.62
CA SER A 93 -16.29 -10.96 3.54
C SER A 93 -17.40 -12.00 3.74
N GLN A 94 -18.65 -11.55 3.89
CA GLN A 94 -19.82 -12.43 3.97
C GLN A 94 -19.98 -13.26 2.70
N ARG A 95 -19.92 -12.62 1.52
CA ARG A 95 -19.99 -13.30 0.22
C ARG A 95 -18.86 -14.31 0.05
N ASN A 96 -17.62 -13.97 0.43
CA ASN A 96 -16.49 -14.87 0.33
C ASN A 96 -16.70 -16.12 1.22
N ASN A 97 -17.18 -15.94 2.45
CA ASN A 97 -17.47 -17.06 3.35
C ASN A 97 -18.57 -17.99 2.80
N GLU A 98 -19.59 -17.44 2.12
CA GLU A 98 -20.62 -18.25 1.45
C GLU A 98 -20.02 -19.02 0.26
N LEU A 99 -19.23 -18.34 -0.57
CA LEU A 99 -18.55 -18.95 -1.71
C LEU A 99 -17.61 -20.08 -1.27
N GLU A 100 -16.84 -19.90 -0.21
CA GLU A 100 -15.94 -20.94 0.32
C GLU A 100 -16.70 -22.18 0.80
N LYS A 101 -17.89 -22.02 1.38
CA LYS A 101 -18.75 -23.15 1.77
C LYS A 101 -19.32 -23.89 0.57
N HIS A 102 -19.62 -23.16 -0.50
CA HIS A 102 -20.23 -23.71 -1.71
C HIS A 102 -19.21 -24.14 -2.77
N MET A 103 -17.92 -23.79 -2.62
CA MET A 103 -16.93 -24.13 -3.63
C MET A 103 -16.69 -25.65 -3.60
N PRO A 104 -16.70 -26.31 -4.78
CA PRO A 104 -16.24 -27.69 -4.84
C PRO A 104 -14.76 -27.71 -4.42
N GLN A 105 -14.43 -28.53 -3.42
CA GLN A 105 -13.03 -28.77 -3.08
C GLN A 105 -12.39 -29.55 -4.22
N VAL A 106 -11.83 -28.84 -5.19
CA VAL A 106 -10.94 -29.43 -6.17
C VAL A 106 -9.66 -29.72 -5.41
N GLY A 107 -9.45 -30.98 -5.05
CA GLY A 107 -8.22 -31.41 -4.42
C GLY A 107 -7.04 -31.11 -5.35
N THR A 108 -6.35 -29.99 -5.13
CA THR A 108 -4.99 -29.81 -5.63
C THR A 108 -4.14 -30.77 -4.80
N ASN A 109 -3.99 -32.00 -5.31
CA ASN A 109 -3.09 -33.00 -4.78
C ASN A 109 -1.64 -32.53 -4.98
N ASP A 110 -1.22 -31.50 -4.26
CA ASP A 110 0.16 -31.00 -4.21
C ASP A 110 1.04 -31.87 -3.28
N GLY A 111 0.61 -33.11 -3.00
CA GLY A 111 1.33 -34.06 -2.17
C GLY A 111 1.76 -35.35 -2.88
N ASN A 112 1.38 -35.58 -4.14
CA ASN A 112 1.81 -36.79 -4.85
C ASN A 112 1.73 -36.64 -6.38
N ILE A 113 2.47 -35.67 -6.92
CA ILE A 113 2.76 -35.65 -8.35
C ILE A 113 3.74 -36.80 -8.61
N LYS A 114 3.20 -38.00 -8.85
CA LYS A 114 3.93 -39.01 -9.60
C LYS A 114 4.33 -38.32 -10.90
N LYS A 115 5.63 -38.11 -11.10
CA LYS A 115 6.26 -37.63 -12.33
C LYS A 115 5.83 -38.51 -13.51
N ASN A 116 4.65 -38.24 -14.06
CA ASN A 116 4.19 -38.83 -15.30
C ASN A 116 4.00 -37.69 -16.28
N ASN A 117 5.10 -37.39 -16.97
CA ASN A 117 5.23 -36.54 -18.15
C ASN A 117 4.76 -35.09 -17.98
N ASP A 118 5.75 -34.21 -17.77
CA ASP A 118 5.68 -32.75 -17.73
C ASP A 118 4.98 -32.13 -18.96
N LYS A 119 3.66 -32.13 -18.98
CA LYS A 119 2.88 -31.30 -19.91
C LYS A 119 1.87 -30.49 -19.11
N ASN A 120 2.28 -29.26 -18.78
CA ASN A 120 1.45 -28.24 -18.11
C ASN A 120 0.25 -27.76 -18.97
N PHE A 121 0.08 -28.30 -20.18
CA PHE A 121 -0.97 -27.92 -21.11
C PHE A 121 -1.63 -29.15 -21.72
N PRO A 122 -2.95 -29.11 -21.99
CA PRO A 122 -3.64 -30.18 -22.68
C PRO A 122 -3.03 -30.38 -24.09
N VAL A 123 -2.70 -31.64 -24.40
CA VAL A 123 -2.24 -32.03 -25.74
C VAL A 123 -3.41 -32.57 -26.51
N TYR A 124 -3.64 -32.03 -27.71
CA TYR A 124 -4.68 -32.47 -28.61
C TYR A 124 -4.08 -33.29 -29.75
N ASN A 125 -4.75 -34.38 -30.13
CA ASN A 125 -4.22 -35.36 -31.07
C ASN A 125 -4.12 -34.83 -32.52
N ASP A 126 -4.96 -33.85 -32.85
CA ASP A 126 -5.08 -33.19 -34.14
C ASP A 126 -4.09 -32.03 -34.33
N MET A 127 -3.44 -31.59 -33.25
CA MET A 127 -2.49 -30.47 -33.28
C MET A 127 -1.05 -30.94 -33.20
N GLU A 128 -0.18 -30.31 -33.99
CA GLU A 128 1.26 -30.53 -33.92
C GLU A 128 1.82 -29.86 -32.66
N VAL A 129 2.72 -30.55 -31.96
CA VAL A 129 3.35 -30.02 -30.73
C VAL A 129 4.50 -29.07 -31.10
N THR A 130 5.19 -29.38 -32.20
CA THR A 130 6.16 -28.50 -32.86
C THR A 130 5.97 -28.59 -34.37
N PRO A 131 6.31 -27.56 -35.15
CA PRO A 131 6.08 -27.56 -36.60
C PRO A 131 6.67 -28.82 -37.26
N GLY A 132 5.81 -29.59 -37.94
CA GLY A 132 6.19 -30.83 -38.62
C GLY A 132 6.36 -32.07 -37.73
N TYR A 133 6.03 -31.99 -36.42
CA TYR A 133 6.10 -33.12 -35.50
C TYR A 133 4.81 -33.27 -34.69
N ASN A 134 4.13 -34.39 -34.92
CA ASN A 134 3.03 -34.86 -34.10
C ASN A 134 3.39 -36.25 -33.54
N PRO A 135 3.53 -36.40 -32.21
CA PRO A 135 3.94 -37.66 -31.59
C PRO A 135 2.93 -38.81 -31.80
N ASN A 136 1.69 -38.50 -32.19
CA ASN A 136 0.62 -39.48 -32.39
C ASN A 136 0.39 -39.84 -33.87
N LYS A 137 1.21 -39.31 -34.79
CA LYS A 137 1.14 -39.59 -36.23
C LYS A 137 2.15 -40.69 -36.56
N LYS A 138 1.66 -41.91 -36.80
CA LYS A 138 2.47 -43.07 -37.26
C LYS A 138 2.83 -42.94 -38.73
#